data_AF-A0A0V0J921-F1
#
_entry.id   AF-A0A0V0J921-F1
#
_cell.length_a   1.000
_cell.length_b   1.000
_cell.length_c   1.000
_cell.angle_alpha   90.00
_cell.angle_beta   90.00
_cell.angle_gamma   90.00
#
_symmetry.space_group_name_H-M   'P 1'
#
loop_
_entity.id
_entity.type
_entity.pdbx_description
1 polymer ?
#
loop_
_entity_poly.entity_id
_entity_poly.type
_entity_poly.pdbx_seq_one_letter_code
_entity_poly.pdbx_strand_id
1 'polypeptide(L)'
;MVTYMDFVMLKTDPPVRLSAFGCIDGWFGVGMTDISKPVLLHFFSGSHDSPITCVKLFKQFPEPSPHPLGSQGETVEPPFSAGTPEEFSLLVCSGFEPAVVYQNVYTCQHFGSDNQAVLHGSADFDHVNCACVGDLDFDGRPEIVIGTFGQQLLLYRWVTDEERTSDSVVAVAAAADKASLPGRYECVSRRTVAGQVHSLLYGYDFLGDGCLCLAVLTSQGLQVLQCKSETVMDLLERRLDCLLADSKL
;
A
#
# COMPACT_ATOMS: atom_id res chain seq x y z
N MET A 1 -22.52 0.70 -11.49
CA MET A 1 -22.54 1.89 -10.61
C MET A 1 -21.21 1.96 -9.90
N VAL A 2 -20.48 3.09 -9.98
CA VAL A 2 -19.21 3.27 -9.26
C VAL A 2 -19.49 3.35 -7.77
N THR A 3 -18.84 2.49 -7.00
CA THR A 3 -19.00 2.37 -5.54
C THR A 3 -17.77 2.85 -4.78
N TYR A 4 -16.59 2.71 -5.37
CA TYR A 4 -15.32 3.09 -4.75
C TYR A 4 -14.46 3.87 -5.74
N MET A 5 -13.69 4.83 -5.22
CA MET A 5 -12.74 5.61 -5.99
C MET A 5 -11.54 5.95 -5.13
N ASP A 6 -10.37 5.99 -5.76
CA ASP A 6 -9.14 6.51 -5.16
C ASP A 6 -8.44 7.42 -6.17
N PHE A 7 -7.71 8.42 -5.68
CA PHE A 7 -7.00 9.34 -6.54
C PHE A 7 -5.71 9.84 -5.91
N VAL A 8 -4.69 10.03 -6.75
CA VAL A 8 -3.40 10.57 -6.35
C VAL A 8 -3.07 11.73 -7.28
N MET A 9 -2.65 12.85 -6.69
CA MET A 9 -2.23 14.04 -7.43
C MET A 9 -0.72 14.05 -7.53
N LEU A 10 -0.20 14.00 -8.75
CA LEU A 10 1.23 14.07 -9.03
C LEU A 10 1.60 15.49 -9.44
N LYS A 11 2.61 16.04 -8.77
CA LYS A 11 3.19 17.37 -9.07
C LYS A 11 4.21 17.29 -10.22
N THR A 12 3.83 16.67 -11.32
CA THR A 12 4.58 16.72 -12.58
C THR A 12 4.33 18.05 -13.29
N ASP A 13 5.13 18.38 -14.31
CA ASP A 13 4.86 19.50 -15.21
C ASP A 13 4.58 18.95 -16.62
N PRO A 14 3.31 18.89 -17.07
CA PRO A 14 2.09 19.36 -16.41
C PRO A 14 1.59 18.45 -15.27
N PRO A 15 0.77 18.96 -14.33
CA PRO A 15 0.25 18.17 -13.21
C PRO A 15 -0.73 17.09 -13.68
N VAL A 16 -0.55 15.88 -13.13
CA VAL A 16 -1.32 14.70 -13.51
C VAL A 16 -2.12 14.18 -12.31
N ARG A 17 -3.38 13.80 -12.55
CA ARG A 17 -4.21 13.06 -11.59
C ARG A 17 -4.28 11.60 -12.00
N LEU A 18 -3.84 10.72 -11.12
CA LEU A 18 -4.13 9.30 -11.16
C LEU A 18 -5.49 9.05 -10.51
N SER A 19 -6.31 8.20 -11.10
CA SER A 19 -7.63 7.86 -10.57
C SER A 19 -7.87 6.37 -10.75
N ALA A 20 -8.40 5.72 -9.72
CA ALA A 20 -8.88 4.36 -9.76
C ALA A 20 -10.34 4.32 -9.36
N PHE A 21 -11.13 3.44 -9.95
CA PHE A 21 -12.53 3.25 -9.58
C PHE A 21 -12.88 1.75 -9.53
N GLY A 22 -13.90 1.43 -8.75
CA GLY A 22 -14.48 0.10 -8.65
C GLY A 22 -16.01 0.17 -8.62
N CYS A 23 -16.66 -0.83 -9.20
CA CYS A 23 -18.10 -0.92 -9.34
C CYS A 23 -18.67 -2.18 -8.67
N ILE A 24 -19.96 -2.12 -8.35
CA ILE A 24 -20.71 -3.23 -7.74
C ILE A 24 -20.85 -4.47 -8.65
N ASP A 25 -20.69 -4.31 -9.95
CA ASP A 25 -20.75 -5.38 -10.95
C ASP A 25 -19.37 -6.03 -11.22
N GLY A 26 -18.36 -5.69 -10.41
CA GLY A 26 -17.01 -6.20 -10.59
C GLY A 26 -16.16 -5.41 -11.58
N TRP A 27 -16.73 -4.40 -12.25
CA TRP A 27 -15.97 -3.54 -13.16
C TRP A 27 -15.07 -2.56 -12.41
N PHE A 28 -13.81 -2.46 -12.81
CA PHE A 28 -12.86 -1.50 -12.24
C PHE A 28 -11.97 -0.94 -13.34
N GLY A 29 -11.26 0.13 -13.02
CA GLY A 29 -10.27 0.66 -13.93
C GLY A 29 -9.49 1.80 -13.34
N VAL A 30 -8.51 2.24 -14.10
CA VAL A 30 -7.70 3.39 -13.75
C VAL A 30 -7.58 4.35 -14.92
N GLY A 31 -7.42 5.61 -14.58
CA GLY A 31 -7.22 6.71 -15.51
C GLY A 31 -6.06 7.58 -15.10
N MET A 32 -5.43 8.19 -16.08
CA MET A 32 -4.42 9.23 -15.92
C MET A 32 -4.93 10.49 -16.63
N THR A 33 -5.07 11.60 -15.91
CA THR A 33 -5.66 12.84 -16.45
C THR A 33 -4.66 13.99 -16.32
N ASP A 34 -4.39 14.70 -17.41
CA ASP A 34 -3.72 16.02 -17.37
C ASP A 34 -4.72 17.03 -16.79
N ILE A 35 -4.39 17.58 -15.61
CA ILE A 35 -5.26 18.52 -14.89
C ILE A 35 -5.28 19.89 -15.56
N SER A 36 -4.19 20.29 -16.22
CA SER A 36 -4.08 21.59 -16.90
C SER A 36 -4.94 21.65 -18.15
N LYS A 37 -5.10 20.52 -18.86
CA LYS A 37 -5.87 20.43 -20.12
C LYS A 37 -7.16 19.60 -20.00
N PRO A 38 -7.69 19.40 -18.78
CA PRO A 38 -8.59 18.29 -18.39
C PRO A 38 -8.73 17.13 -19.41
N VAL A 39 -7.62 16.58 -19.88
CA VAL A 39 -7.62 15.50 -20.90
C VAL A 39 -7.24 14.18 -20.26
N LEU A 40 -7.99 13.14 -20.57
CA LEU A 40 -7.65 11.76 -20.22
C LEU A 40 -6.50 11.29 -21.10
N LEU A 41 -5.34 11.08 -20.49
CA LEU A 41 -4.11 10.62 -21.15
C LEU A 41 -4.13 9.11 -21.37
N HIS A 42 -4.48 8.36 -20.31
CA HIS A 42 -4.59 6.91 -20.36
C HIS A 42 -5.83 6.45 -19.60
N PHE A 43 -6.44 5.37 -20.09
CA PHE A 43 -7.52 4.68 -19.42
C PHE A 43 -7.50 3.21 -19.80
N PHE A 44 -7.61 2.35 -18.80
CA PHE A 44 -7.77 0.92 -18.98
C PHE A 44 -8.63 0.37 -17.85
N SER A 45 -9.39 -0.67 -18.16
CA SER A 45 -10.38 -1.24 -17.28
C SER A 45 -10.33 -2.76 -17.34
N GLY A 46 -10.71 -3.40 -16.24
CA GLY A 46 -10.84 -4.85 -16.11
C GLY A 46 -12.15 -5.18 -15.42
N SER A 47 -12.43 -6.48 -15.29
CA SER A 47 -13.57 -6.95 -14.51
C SER A 47 -13.15 -8.14 -13.67
N HIS A 48 -13.66 -8.16 -12.46
CA HIS A 48 -13.71 -9.31 -11.58
C HIS A 48 -15.12 -9.92 -11.64
N ASP A 49 -15.29 -11.17 -11.19
CA ASP A 49 -16.59 -11.85 -11.17
C ASP A 49 -17.41 -11.52 -9.90
N SER A 50 -16.83 -10.74 -8.98
CA SER A 50 -17.42 -10.29 -7.73
C SER A 50 -17.49 -8.75 -7.63
N PRO A 51 -18.44 -8.18 -6.88
CA PRO A 51 -18.46 -6.74 -6.58
C PRO A 51 -17.12 -6.22 -6.05
N ILE A 52 -16.70 -5.06 -6.52
CA ILE A 52 -15.51 -4.37 -6.00
C ILE A 52 -15.86 -3.66 -4.71
N THR A 53 -15.08 -3.91 -3.67
CA THR A 53 -15.32 -3.43 -2.29
C THR A 53 -14.27 -2.43 -1.82
N CYS A 54 -13.13 -2.36 -2.49
CA CYS A 54 -12.13 -1.33 -2.27
C CYS A 54 -11.18 -1.23 -3.47
N VAL A 55 -10.71 -0.03 -3.76
CA VAL A 55 -9.57 0.22 -4.66
C VAL A 55 -8.58 1.14 -3.98
N LYS A 56 -7.28 0.85 -4.08
CA LYS A 56 -6.21 1.70 -3.54
C LYS A 56 -5.05 1.83 -4.51
N LEU A 57 -4.66 3.07 -4.80
CA LEU A 57 -3.43 3.40 -5.51
C LEU A 57 -2.31 3.56 -4.48
N PHE A 58 -1.19 2.88 -4.70
CA PHE A 58 -0.04 2.98 -3.80
C PHE A 58 1.25 2.69 -4.55
N LYS A 59 2.37 3.12 -3.98
CA LYS A 59 3.69 2.79 -4.48
C LYS A 59 4.20 1.55 -3.79
N GLN A 60 4.50 0.49 -4.53
CA GLN A 60 4.96 -0.75 -3.90
C GLN A 60 6.40 -0.64 -3.37
N PHE A 61 7.25 0.13 -4.04
CA PHE A 61 8.64 0.34 -3.66
C PHE A 61 8.94 1.84 -3.63
N PRO A 62 8.46 2.57 -2.62
CA PRO A 62 8.78 3.98 -2.51
C PRO A 62 10.29 4.15 -2.37
N GLU A 63 10.88 5.05 -3.15
CA GLU A 63 12.25 5.45 -2.89
C GLU A 63 12.33 6.11 -1.51
N PRO A 64 13.41 5.87 -0.73
CA PRO A 64 13.64 6.61 0.49
C PRO A 64 13.75 8.09 0.09
N SER A 65 12.71 8.86 0.36
CA SER A 65 12.75 10.30 0.21
C SER A 65 13.94 10.82 1.03
N PRO A 66 14.87 11.57 0.44
CA PRO A 66 15.92 12.22 1.20
C PRO A 66 15.26 13.32 2.02
N HIS A 67 14.76 12.98 3.20
CA HIS A 67 14.41 13.95 4.22
C HIS A 67 15.60 14.06 5.17
N PRO A 68 16.52 15.02 4.94
CA PRO A 68 17.42 15.44 5.99
C PRO A 68 16.59 16.11 7.09
N LEU A 69 16.99 15.82 8.32
CA LEU A 69 16.55 16.45 9.54
C LEU A 69 16.37 17.98 9.36
N GLY A 70 15.12 18.46 9.29
CA GLY A 70 14.72 19.86 9.51
C GLY A 70 15.00 20.88 8.40
N SER A 71 13.95 21.29 7.70
CA SER A 71 13.77 22.70 7.32
C SER A 71 12.38 23.15 7.77
N GLN A 72 12.36 24.24 8.54
CA GLN A 72 11.20 24.76 9.24
C GLN A 72 10.04 25.09 8.28
N GLY A 73 8.82 24.69 8.63
CA GLY A 73 7.61 25.40 8.24
C GLY A 73 6.90 24.97 6.95
N GLU A 74 7.30 23.88 6.30
CA GLU A 74 6.52 23.33 5.19
C GLU A 74 5.63 22.18 5.66
N THR A 75 4.34 22.29 5.35
CA THR A 75 3.29 21.28 5.58
C THR A 75 3.84 19.89 5.29
N VAL A 76 3.76 18.98 6.28
CA VAL A 76 4.09 17.56 6.11
C VAL A 76 3.29 17.03 4.93
N GLU A 77 3.92 16.93 3.76
CA GLU A 77 3.24 16.46 2.56
C GLU A 77 3.00 14.96 2.71
N PRO A 78 1.81 14.45 2.34
CA PRO A 78 1.56 13.03 2.42
C PRO A 78 2.57 12.31 1.51
N PRO A 79 3.14 11.17 1.96
CA PRO A 79 4.24 10.45 1.28
C PRO A 79 3.92 9.96 -0.14
N PHE A 80 2.67 10.13 -0.59
CA PHE A 80 2.16 9.69 -1.88
C PHE A 80 2.25 10.76 -3.00
N SER A 81 2.68 11.99 -2.70
CA SER A 81 2.62 13.14 -3.63
C SER A 81 3.82 13.28 -4.58
N ALA A 82 4.96 12.69 -4.21
CA ALA A 82 6.21 12.77 -4.96
C ALA A 82 6.44 11.42 -5.65
N GLY A 83 6.37 11.33 -6.98
CA GLY A 83 6.63 10.09 -7.73
C GLY A 83 6.27 10.14 -9.20
N THR A 84 6.80 9.17 -9.97
CA THR A 84 6.38 8.96 -11.36
C THR A 84 5.13 8.08 -11.42
N PRO A 85 4.26 8.23 -12.44
CA PRO A 85 3.10 7.36 -12.62
C PRO A 85 3.44 5.86 -12.69
N GLU A 86 4.66 5.54 -13.14
CA GLU A 86 5.16 4.18 -13.38
C GLU A 86 5.34 3.36 -12.09
N GLU A 87 5.51 4.04 -10.95
CA GLU A 87 5.70 3.41 -9.63
C GLU A 87 4.39 2.96 -8.96
N PHE A 88 3.24 3.33 -9.54
CA PHE A 88 1.95 3.10 -8.91
C PHE A 88 1.40 1.72 -9.27
N SER A 89 1.06 0.99 -8.22
CA SER A 89 0.32 -0.26 -8.25
C SER A 89 -1.12 -0.02 -7.76
N LEU A 90 -2.01 -0.94 -8.11
CA LEU A 90 -3.42 -0.90 -7.78
C LEU A 90 -3.80 -2.12 -6.95
N LEU A 91 -4.23 -1.90 -5.72
CA LEU A 91 -4.93 -2.92 -4.94
C LEU A 91 -6.42 -2.88 -5.29
N VAL A 92 -6.96 -4.03 -5.69
CA VAL A 92 -8.39 -4.24 -5.95
C VAL A 92 -8.89 -5.30 -4.96
N CYS A 93 -9.85 -4.92 -4.13
CA CYS A 93 -10.53 -5.84 -3.24
C CYS A 93 -11.91 -6.17 -3.80
N SER A 94 -12.27 -7.45 -3.71
CA SER A 94 -13.55 -7.96 -4.19
C SER A 94 -14.26 -8.69 -3.06
N GLY A 95 -15.60 -8.68 -3.09
CA GLY A 95 -16.41 -9.25 -2.02
C GLY A 95 -16.25 -10.76 -1.82
N PHE A 96 -16.10 -11.53 -2.90
CA PHE A 96 -16.08 -13.00 -2.89
C PHE A 96 -14.85 -13.60 -3.57
N GLU A 97 -13.98 -12.76 -4.12
CA GLU A 97 -12.74 -13.18 -4.74
C GLU A 97 -11.56 -12.69 -3.90
N PRO A 98 -10.42 -13.39 -3.94
CA PRO A 98 -9.21 -12.89 -3.31
C PRO A 98 -8.88 -11.47 -3.79
N ALA A 99 -8.42 -10.62 -2.87
CA ALA A 99 -7.88 -9.32 -3.25
C ALA A 99 -6.66 -9.49 -4.16
N VAL A 100 -6.47 -8.55 -5.07
CA VAL A 100 -5.46 -8.61 -6.12
C VAL A 100 -4.70 -7.29 -6.15
N VAL A 101 -3.39 -7.36 -6.23
CA VAL A 101 -2.53 -6.22 -6.57
C VAL A 101 -2.12 -6.32 -8.03
N TYR A 102 -2.47 -5.31 -8.80
CA TYR A 102 -1.93 -5.12 -10.14
C TYR A 102 -0.71 -4.19 -10.05
N GLN A 103 0.44 -4.68 -10.45
CA GLN A 103 1.72 -3.98 -10.34
C GLN A 103 1.92 -3.03 -11.52
N ASN A 104 2.54 -1.88 -11.26
CA ASN A 104 2.96 -0.88 -12.25
C ASN A 104 1.89 -0.61 -13.32
N VAL A 105 0.65 -0.34 -12.87
CA VAL A 105 -0.53 -0.41 -13.74
C VAL A 105 -0.42 0.56 -14.93
N TYR A 106 0.15 1.74 -14.72
CA TYR A 106 0.30 2.75 -15.76
C TYR A 106 1.42 2.43 -16.76
N THR A 107 2.41 1.61 -16.37
CA THR A 107 3.48 1.11 -17.24
C THR A 107 3.00 -0.06 -18.08
N CYS A 108 2.33 -1.03 -17.47
CA CYS A 108 1.81 -2.21 -18.17
C CYS A 108 0.63 -1.85 -19.09
N GLN A 109 -0.23 -0.90 -18.68
CA GLN A 109 -1.45 -0.49 -19.41
C GLN A 109 -2.46 -1.62 -19.67
N HIS A 110 -2.39 -2.71 -18.91
CA HIS A 110 -3.32 -3.82 -18.98
C HIS A 110 -3.42 -4.51 -17.61
N PHE A 111 -4.47 -5.31 -17.43
CA PHE A 111 -4.65 -6.19 -16.28
C PHE A 111 -4.47 -7.62 -16.77
N GLY A 112 -3.34 -8.24 -16.45
CA GLY A 112 -2.95 -9.56 -16.94
C GLY A 112 -2.30 -10.40 -15.85
N SER A 113 -2.16 -11.70 -16.10
CA SER A 113 -1.52 -12.62 -15.15
C SER A 113 -0.04 -12.31 -14.90
N ASP A 114 0.59 -11.53 -15.78
CA ASP A 114 1.99 -11.10 -15.73
C ASP A 114 2.24 -9.93 -14.78
N ASN A 115 1.23 -9.09 -14.52
CA ASN A 115 1.31 -7.99 -13.55
C ASN A 115 0.38 -8.17 -12.35
N GLN A 116 -0.16 -9.37 -12.16
CA GLN A 116 -1.12 -9.70 -11.10
C GLN A 116 -0.45 -10.44 -9.94
N ALA A 117 -0.60 -9.92 -8.73
CA ALA A 117 -0.23 -10.58 -7.48
C ALA A 117 -1.49 -10.83 -6.63
N VAL A 118 -1.87 -12.10 -6.49
CA VAL A 118 -3.07 -12.51 -5.74
C VAL A 118 -2.75 -12.59 -4.24
N LEU A 119 -3.56 -11.95 -3.40
CA LEU A 119 -3.45 -12.02 -1.94
C LEU A 119 -4.21 -13.25 -1.45
N HIS A 120 -3.53 -14.41 -1.48
CA HIS A 120 -4.13 -15.67 -1.05
C HIS A 120 -4.64 -15.62 0.39
N GLY A 121 -5.79 -16.27 0.63
CA GLY A 121 -6.45 -16.30 1.94
C GLY A 121 -7.24 -15.05 2.32
N SER A 122 -7.29 -14.03 1.46
CA SER A 122 -8.02 -12.79 1.76
C SER A 122 -9.55 -12.97 1.73
N ALA A 123 -10.04 -13.93 0.95
CA ALA A 123 -11.46 -14.29 0.85
C ALA A 123 -11.86 -15.45 1.80
N ASP A 124 -10.94 -15.96 2.62
CA ASP A 124 -11.21 -17.10 3.51
C ASP A 124 -12.09 -16.70 4.72
N PHE A 125 -12.21 -15.41 4.99
CA PHE A 125 -12.86 -14.86 6.18
C PHE A 125 -14.09 -14.04 5.84
N ASP A 126 -14.97 -14.64 5.05
CA ASP A 126 -16.20 -14.02 4.54
C ASP A 126 -15.87 -12.87 3.57
N HIS A 127 -16.66 -11.81 3.57
CA HIS A 127 -16.57 -10.71 2.64
C HIS A 127 -15.43 -9.72 2.97
N VAL A 128 -14.56 -9.42 1.99
CA VAL A 128 -13.58 -8.33 2.10
C VAL A 128 -14.29 -6.98 2.04
N ASN A 129 -14.24 -6.19 3.11
CA ASN A 129 -15.03 -4.97 3.22
C ASN A 129 -14.23 -3.69 2.95
N CYS A 130 -12.97 -3.65 3.36
CA CYS A 130 -12.10 -2.50 3.15
C CYS A 130 -10.63 -2.89 3.22
N ALA A 131 -9.76 -2.01 2.73
CA ALA A 131 -8.33 -2.17 2.84
C ALA A 131 -7.63 -0.82 3.03
N CYS A 132 -6.43 -0.87 3.61
CA CYS A 132 -5.50 0.25 3.61
C CYS A 132 -4.09 -0.26 3.28
N VAL A 133 -3.24 0.67 2.86
CA VAL A 133 -1.85 0.38 2.47
C VAL A 133 -0.94 1.37 3.17
N GLY A 134 0.17 0.88 3.72
CA GLY A 134 1.17 1.72 4.37
C GLY A 134 2.24 0.91 5.10
N ASP A 135 3.32 1.59 5.44
CA ASP A 135 4.50 1.01 6.09
C ASP A 135 4.27 0.84 7.60
N LEU A 136 3.84 -0.34 8.02
CA LEU A 136 3.41 -0.65 9.39
C LEU A 136 4.55 -1.10 10.30
N ASP A 137 5.61 -1.68 9.74
CA ASP A 137 6.81 -2.09 10.48
C ASP A 137 7.96 -1.06 10.37
N PHE A 138 7.72 0.03 9.65
CA PHE A 138 8.64 1.13 9.39
C PHE A 138 9.86 0.72 8.56
N ASP A 139 9.84 -0.41 7.84
CA ASP A 139 10.96 -0.88 7.02
C ASP A 139 11.12 -0.11 5.68
N GLY A 140 10.17 0.75 5.35
CA GLY A 140 10.13 1.56 4.13
C GLY A 140 9.38 0.90 2.97
N ARG A 141 8.89 -0.33 3.12
CA ARG A 141 8.00 -1.00 2.17
C ARG A 141 6.58 -0.97 2.75
N PRO A 142 5.55 -0.73 1.92
CA PRO A 142 4.19 -0.72 2.43
C PRO A 142 3.60 -2.14 2.53
N GLU A 143 3.00 -2.41 3.67
CA GLU A 143 2.11 -3.54 3.90
C GLU A 143 0.68 -3.23 3.47
N ILE A 144 -0.07 -4.28 3.17
CA ILE A 144 -1.49 -4.22 2.86
C ILE A 144 -2.27 -4.79 4.04
N VAL A 145 -3.22 -4.02 4.56
CA VAL A 145 -4.17 -4.48 5.59
C VAL A 145 -5.53 -4.66 4.96
N ILE A 146 -6.11 -5.84 5.13
CA ILE A 146 -7.47 -6.16 4.70
C ILE A 146 -8.38 -6.31 5.92
N GLY A 147 -9.50 -5.60 5.89
CA GLY A 147 -10.59 -5.70 6.84
C GLY A 147 -11.75 -6.50 6.28
N THR A 148 -12.19 -7.51 7.03
CA THR A 148 -13.26 -8.42 6.60
C THR A 148 -14.51 -8.27 7.44
N PHE A 149 -15.66 -8.63 6.85
CA PHE A 149 -16.92 -8.75 7.58
C PHE A 149 -16.85 -9.85 8.66
N GLY A 150 -16.06 -10.91 8.40
CA GLY A 150 -15.75 -12.01 9.34
C GLY A 150 -14.89 -11.63 10.55
N GLN A 151 -14.77 -10.33 10.85
CA GLN A 151 -14.08 -9.80 12.02
C GLN A 151 -12.57 -10.10 12.03
N GLN A 152 -11.97 -10.25 10.85
CA GLN A 152 -10.53 -10.46 10.69
C GLN A 152 -9.86 -9.24 10.07
N LEU A 153 -8.70 -8.90 10.63
CA LEU A 153 -7.67 -8.08 10.01
C LEU A 153 -6.57 -9.00 9.50
N LEU A 154 -6.23 -8.86 8.22
CA LEU A 154 -5.18 -9.62 7.55
C LEU A 154 -4.09 -8.65 7.13
N LEU A 155 -2.85 -8.95 7.52
CA LEU A 155 -1.67 -8.17 7.18
C LEU A 155 -0.86 -8.92 6.13
N TYR A 156 -0.66 -8.30 4.98
CA TYR A 156 0.14 -8.83 3.88
C TYR A 156 1.40 -8.00 3.70
N ARG A 157 2.53 -8.71 3.57
CA ARG A 157 3.85 -8.11 3.28
C ARG A 157 4.36 -8.68 1.97
N TRP A 158 5.10 -7.86 1.22
CA TRP A 158 5.83 -8.32 0.05
C TRP A 158 7.09 -9.09 0.46
N VAL A 159 7.18 -10.35 0.04
CA VAL A 159 8.34 -11.21 0.27
C VAL A 159 8.98 -11.52 -1.08
N THR A 160 10.28 -11.24 -1.22
CA THR A 160 11.05 -11.62 -2.41
C THR A 160 11.44 -13.10 -2.34
N ASP A 161 11.66 -13.72 -3.50
CA ASP A 161 12.08 -15.12 -3.53
C ASP A 161 13.43 -15.34 -2.80
N GLU A 162 14.29 -14.32 -2.77
CA GLU A 162 15.58 -14.33 -2.05
C GLU A 162 15.41 -14.39 -0.52
N GLU A 163 14.44 -13.66 0.04
CA GLU A 163 14.09 -13.69 1.47
C GLU A 163 13.61 -15.09 1.91
N ARG A 164 13.01 -15.87 0.99
CA ARG A 164 12.60 -17.25 1.29
C ARG A 164 13.73 -18.26 1.27
N THR A 165 14.77 -18.02 0.49
CA THR A 165 15.98 -18.87 0.45
C THR A 165 16.97 -18.57 1.57
N SER A 166 16.87 -17.41 2.23
CA SER A 166 17.85 -16.91 3.20
C SER A 166 17.54 -17.21 4.68
N ASP A 167 16.62 -18.15 4.96
CA ASP A 167 16.70 -18.97 6.20
C ASP A 167 18.06 -19.70 6.32
N SER A 168 18.89 -19.68 5.26
CA SER A 168 20.35 -19.80 5.35
C SER A 168 21.06 -18.54 4.79
N VAL A 169 21.70 -17.79 5.70
CA VAL A 169 22.74 -16.75 5.52
C VAL A 169 22.42 -15.49 4.69
N VAL A 170 22.44 -14.37 5.44
CA VAL A 170 22.68 -12.95 5.10
C VAL A 170 23.02 -12.65 3.64
N ALA A 171 22.21 -11.82 2.98
CA ALA A 171 22.58 -11.19 1.71
C ALA A 171 22.32 -9.68 1.71
N VAL A 172 23.36 -8.97 1.29
CA VAL A 172 23.44 -7.53 1.04
C VAL A 172 22.70 -7.24 -0.27
N ALA A 173 21.70 -6.36 -0.23
CA ALA A 173 20.95 -5.96 -1.42
C ALA A 173 21.76 -4.94 -2.25
N ALA A 174 22.32 -5.38 -3.37
CA ALA A 174 22.84 -4.51 -4.41
C ALA A 174 21.73 -4.18 -5.43
N ALA A 175 21.80 -2.98 -5.99
CA ALA A 175 20.85 -2.38 -6.92
C ALA A 175 20.60 -3.25 -8.17
N ALA A 176 19.57 -4.10 -8.12
CA ALA A 176 18.89 -4.61 -9.30
C ALA A 176 17.67 -3.71 -9.59
N ASP A 177 17.29 -3.65 -10.86
CA ASP A 177 16.19 -2.85 -11.40
C ASP A 177 14.90 -3.07 -10.58
N LYS A 178 14.57 -2.12 -9.70
CA LYS A 178 13.60 -2.28 -8.59
C LYS A 178 12.16 -2.52 -9.04
N ALA A 179 11.87 -2.31 -10.33
CA ALA A 179 10.51 -2.37 -10.89
C ALA A 179 9.99 -3.80 -11.11
N SER A 180 10.83 -4.84 -11.05
CA SER A 180 10.43 -6.23 -11.30
C SER A 180 11.25 -7.23 -10.48
N LEU A 181 11.27 -7.06 -9.15
CA LEU A 181 11.79 -8.12 -8.27
C LEU A 181 10.74 -9.24 -8.19
N PRO A 182 11.07 -10.49 -8.56
CA PRO A 182 10.14 -11.61 -8.38
C PRO A 182 9.87 -11.81 -6.89
N GLY A 183 8.59 -11.79 -6.55
CA GLY A 183 8.13 -11.91 -5.18
C GLY A 183 6.61 -12.07 -5.13
N ARG A 184 6.07 -12.18 -3.93
CA ARG A 184 4.63 -12.30 -3.71
C ARG A 184 4.22 -11.69 -2.37
N TYR A 185 2.95 -11.38 -2.25
CA TYR A 185 2.36 -11.02 -0.97
C TYR A 185 2.09 -12.28 -0.14
N GLU A 186 2.61 -12.32 1.08
CA GLU A 186 2.32 -13.36 2.07
C GLU A 186 1.57 -12.76 3.25
N CYS A 187 0.59 -13.48 3.79
CA CYS A 187 -0.14 -13.08 4.99
C CYS A 187 0.74 -13.32 6.22
N VAL A 188 1.35 -12.25 6.75
CA VAL A 188 2.29 -12.31 7.88
C VAL A 188 1.57 -12.37 9.21
N SER A 189 0.44 -11.69 9.33
CA SER A 189 -0.30 -11.62 10.58
C SER A 189 -1.80 -11.63 10.33
N ARG A 190 -2.50 -12.28 11.25
CA ARG A 190 -3.96 -12.30 11.31
C ARG A 190 -4.39 -11.95 12.71
N ARG A 191 -5.34 -11.01 12.81
CA ARG A 191 -5.91 -10.59 14.08
C ARG A 191 -7.43 -10.59 14.01
N THR A 192 -8.06 -11.29 14.95
CA THR A 192 -9.49 -11.16 15.17
C THR A 192 -9.77 -9.88 15.96
N VAL A 193 -10.76 -9.11 15.51
CA VAL A 193 -11.24 -7.89 16.18
C VAL A 193 -12.66 -8.09 16.68
N ALA A 194 -13.08 -7.28 17.65
CA ALA A 194 -14.47 -7.26 18.10
C ALA A 194 -15.34 -6.50 17.09
N GLY A 195 -16.25 -7.20 16.42
CA GLY A 195 -17.16 -6.60 15.44
C GLY A 195 -16.64 -6.61 14.01
N GLN A 196 -17.56 -6.41 13.05
CA GLN A 196 -17.23 -6.41 11.62
C GLN A 196 -16.37 -5.18 11.30
N VAL A 197 -15.33 -5.35 10.48
CA VAL A 197 -14.45 -4.25 10.09
C VAL A 197 -15.16 -3.41 9.02
N HIS A 198 -15.39 -2.13 9.29
CA HIS A 198 -16.08 -1.22 8.37
C HIS A 198 -15.10 -0.35 7.58
N SER A 199 -14.06 0.17 8.23
CA SER A 199 -13.08 1.04 7.59
C SER A 199 -11.71 0.90 8.24
N LEU A 200 -10.69 1.07 7.41
CA LEU A 200 -9.30 1.12 7.83
C LEU A 200 -8.69 2.44 7.40
N LEU A 201 -7.86 3.02 8.27
CA LEU A 201 -7.12 4.24 7.97
C LEU A 201 -5.72 4.13 8.59
N TYR A 202 -4.70 4.37 7.78
CA TYR A 202 -3.31 4.42 8.21
C TYR A 202 -2.69 5.76 7.79
N GLY A 203 -1.65 6.21 8.51
CA GLY A 203 -0.86 7.39 8.15
C GLY A 203 -1.08 8.60 9.06
N TYR A 204 -1.73 8.43 10.20
CA TYR A 204 -1.89 9.49 11.20
C TYR A 204 -1.29 9.08 12.54
N ASP A 205 -0.62 10.02 13.17
CA ASP A 205 -0.23 9.90 14.57
C ASP A 205 -1.41 10.35 15.45
N PHE A 206 -2.21 9.38 15.89
CA PHE A 206 -3.34 9.65 16.79
C PHE A 206 -2.92 9.86 18.25
N LEU A 207 -1.70 9.48 18.61
CA LEU A 207 -1.21 9.48 19.99
C LEU A 207 -0.30 10.66 20.31
N GLY A 208 0.21 11.35 19.29
CA GLY A 208 1.12 12.49 19.40
C GLY A 208 2.55 12.10 19.76
N ASP A 209 2.93 10.83 19.58
CA ASP A 209 4.27 10.32 19.90
C ASP A 209 5.20 10.22 18.68
N GLY A 210 4.74 10.67 17.52
CA GLY A 210 5.44 10.63 16.24
C GLY A 210 5.31 9.32 15.48
N CYS A 211 4.66 8.30 16.05
CA CYS A 211 4.45 7.02 15.37
C CYS A 211 3.12 7.00 14.60
N LEU A 212 3.18 6.57 13.35
CA LEU A 212 1.97 6.36 12.55
C LEU A 212 1.16 5.18 13.09
N CYS A 213 -0.15 5.38 13.17
CA CYS A 213 -1.09 4.44 13.73
C CYS A 213 -2.07 3.94 12.67
N LEU A 214 -2.55 2.70 12.85
CA LEU A 214 -3.64 2.10 12.11
C LEU A 214 -4.94 2.24 12.91
N ALA A 215 -5.88 3.04 12.41
CA ALA A 215 -7.24 3.13 12.93
C ALA A 215 -8.16 2.11 12.26
N VAL A 216 -8.83 1.31 13.09
CA VAL A 216 -9.75 0.25 12.69
C VAL A 216 -11.14 0.57 13.22
N LEU A 217 -12.04 0.96 12.33
CA LEU A 217 -13.43 1.18 12.67
C LEU A 217 -14.21 -0.13 12.53
N THR A 218 -14.80 -0.57 13.63
CA THR A 218 -15.64 -1.78 13.71
C THR A 218 -17.07 -1.43 14.12
N SER A 219 -18.00 -2.37 14.01
CA SER A 219 -19.36 -2.22 14.54
C SER A 219 -19.43 -2.05 16.06
N GLN A 220 -18.36 -2.38 16.80
CA GLN A 220 -18.27 -2.25 18.26
C GLN A 220 -17.51 -0.99 18.70
N GLY A 221 -16.85 -0.28 17.78
CA GLY A 221 -16.11 0.94 18.08
C GLY A 221 -14.84 1.11 17.24
N LEU A 222 -14.09 2.16 17.57
CA LEU A 222 -12.82 2.50 16.95
C LEU A 222 -11.66 1.93 17.76
N GLN A 223 -10.79 1.15 17.13
CA GLN A 223 -9.54 0.65 17.72
C GLN A 223 -8.36 1.33 17.03
N VAL A 224 -7.44 1.91 17.82
CA VAL A 224 -6.19 2.47 17.31
C VAL A 224 -5.07 1.48 17.62
N LEU A 225 -4.37 1.04 16.58
CA LEU A 225 -3.29 0.08 16.66
C LEU A 225 -1.98 0.78 16.28
N GLN A 226 -0.93 0.53 17.06
CA GLN A 226 0.41 1.07 16.84
C GLN A 226 1.41 -0.08 16.77
N CYS A 227 2.51 0.11 16.03
CA CYS A 227 3.64 -0.80 16.08
C CYS A 227 4.21 -0.86 17.50
N LYS A 228 4.83 -2.00 17.86
CA LYS A 228 5.45 -2.15 19.17
C LYS A 228 6.60 -1.16 19.30
N SER A 229 6.62 -0.39 20.39
CA SER A 229 7.67 0.60 20.66
C SER A 229 9.08 -0.01 20.62
N GLU A 230 9.27 -1.24 21.12
CA GLU A 230 10.54 -1.97 21.06
C GLU A 230 11.07 -2.10 19.62
N THR A 231 10.22 -2.51 18.68
CA THR A 231 10.58 -2.66 17.26
C THR A 231 10.97 -1.34 16.63
N VAL A 232 10.24 -0.26 16.98
CA VAL A 232 10.55 1.09 16.48
C VAL A 232 11.89 1.58 17.03
N MET A 233 12.16 1.34 18.32
CA MET A 233 13.44 1.73 18.95
C MET A 233 14.62 0.99 18.33
N ASP A 234 14.53 -0.33 18.15
CA ASP A 234 15.58 -1.13 17.50
C ASP A 234 15.87 -0.63 16.08
N LEU A 235 14.82 -0.25 15.34
CA LEU A 235 14.96 0.29 13.99
C LEU A 235 15.63 1.67 13.99
N LEU A 236 15.25 2.54 14.93
CA LEU A 236 15.86 3.87 15.09
C LEU A 236 17.34 3.76 15.45
N GLU A 237 17.72 2.85 16.36
CA GLU A 237 19.11 2.58 16.72
C GLU A 237 19.92 2.18 15.48
N ARG A 238 19.43 1.21 14.70
CA ARG A 238 20.09 0.76 13.47
C ARG A 238 20.25 1.88 12.44
N ARG A 239 19.23 2.71 12.26
CA ARG A 239 19.28 3.86 11.32
C ARG A 239 20.28 4.92 11.79
N LEU A 240 20.32 5.19 13.09
CA LEU A 240 21.26 6.14 13.67
C LEU A 240 22.71 5.64 13.48
N ASP A 241 22.96 4.36 13.71
CA ASP A 241 24.28 3.76 13.48
C ASP A 241 24.72 3.86 12.01
N CYS A 242 23.82 3.61 11.05
CA CYS A 242 24.10 3.79 9.62
C CYS A 242 24.45 5.24 9.29
N LEU A 243 23.69 6.22 9.78
CA LEU A 243 23.96 7.64 9.55
C LEU A 243 25.31 8.07 10.15
N LEU A 244 25.65 7.57 11.34
CA LEU A 244 26.93 7.83 11.97
C LEU A 244 28.10 7.19 11.20
N ALA A 245 27.90 6.03 10.58
CA ALA A 245 28.90 5.41 9.71
C ALA A 245 29.15 6.22 8.43
N ASP A 246 28.10 6.73 7.79
CA ASP A 246 28.21 7.55 6.57
C ASP A 246 28.85 8.92 6.84
N SER A 247 28.68 9.47 8.05
CA SER A 247 29.27 10.76 8.46
C SER A 247 30.79 10.74 8.71
N LYS A 248 31.43 9.56 8.68
CA LYS A 248 32.88 9.36 8.93
C LYS A 248 33.73 9.23 7.65
N LEU A 249 33.15 9.43 6.46
CA LEU A 249 33.81 9.49 5.16
C LEU A 249 33.95 10.94 4.68
#